data_AF-A0A8C5WYC0-F1
#
_entry.id   AF-A0A8C5WYC0-F1
#
_cell.length_a   1.000
_cell.length_b   1.000
_cell.length_c   1.000
_cell.angle_alpha   90.00
_cell.angle_beta   90.00
_cell.angle_gamma   90.00
#
_symmetry.space_group_name_H-M   'P 1'
#
loop_
_entity.id
_entity.type
_entity.pdbx_description
1 polymer ?
#
loop_
_entity_poly.entity_id
_entity_poly.type
_entity_poly.pdbx_seq_one_letter_code
_entity_poly.pdbx_strand_id
1 'polypeptide(L)'
;MNFFGLVFQIQNADDVLIAPLEKFRKEQIGAAKEGKKKFDKESEKYYSTLEKHLNLSAKKKESHLQDADTQIDREHQNFYEASLEYVFKIQEVQERKKFEFVEPLLAFLHGLFTFYHEGYELAQEFAPYKQQLQFNLQNTRNNFESTRQEVERLMQRMKSASQDYRPPSQWTMEGYLYIQEKRPLGFAWIKHYCTYDKGTKAFTMSISEAKSGGKVVSIIPKSCIRRKTDSIDKRFCFDIEVAERFEILERVIF
;
A
#
# COMPACT_ATOMS: atom_id res chain seq x y z
N MET A 1 -4.11 -8.58 -23.98
CA MET A 1 -3.74 -7.18 -24.29
C MET A 1 -3.28 -6.58 -22.96
N ASN A 2 -2.04 -6.11 -22.87
CA ASN A 2 -1.39 -5.84 -21.58
C ASN A 2 -1.94 -4.57 -20.92
N PHE A 3 -2.26 -4.64 -19.63
CA PHE A 3 -2.62 -3.53 -18.74
C PHE A 3 -1.65 -2.31 -18.83
N PHE A 4 -0.39 -2.57 -19.23
CA PHE A 4 0.62 -1.54 -19.52
C PHE A 4 0.30 -0.64 -20.73
N GLY A 5 -0.45 -1.13 -21.71
CA GLY A 5 -0.81 -0.37 -22.91
C GLY A 5 -1.83 0.74 -22.65
N LEU A 6 -2.70 0.58 -21.65
CA LEU A 6 -3.79 1.54 -21.39
C LEU A 6 -3.45 2.62 -20.37
N VAL A 7 -2.57 2.35 -19.43
CA VAL A 7 -1.95 3.42 -18.62
C VAL A 7 -1.20 4.40 -19.54
N PHE A 8 -0.63 3.88 -20.64
CA PHE A 8 0.06 4.69 -21.64
C PHE A 8 -0.88 5.66 -22.37
N GLN A 9 -2.14 5.31 -22.65
CA GLN A 9 -3.06 6.17 -23.41
C GLN A 9 -3.57 7.42 -22.65
N ILE A 10 -3.78 7.32 -21.32
CA ILE A 10 -4.14 8.51 -20.51
C ILE A 10 -2.91 9.35 -20.18
N GLN A 11 -1.76 8.71 -19.92
CA GLN A 11 -0.50 9.43 -19.70
C GLN A 11 -0.01 10.17 -20.97
N ASN A 12 -0.44 9.75 -22.16
CA ASN A 12 -0.16 10.42 -23.42
C ASN A 12 -1.22 11.46 -23.84
N ALA A 13 -1.95 12.08 -22.91
CA ALA A 13 -2.75 13.26 -23.23
C ALA A 13 -1.91 14.34 -23.93
N ASP A 14 -0.65 14.47 -23.53
CA ASP A 14 0.30 15.37 -24.18
C ASP A 14 0.54 15.00 -25.65
N ASP A 15 0.87 13.75 -25.95
CA ASP A 15 1.16 13.32 -27.33
C ASP A 15 -0.10 13.24 -28.22
N VAL A 16 -1.23 12.85 -27.66
CA VAL A 16 -2.46 12.54 -28.42
C VAL A 16 -3.35 13.77 -28.59
N LEU A 17 -3.33 14.71 -27.64
CA LEU A 17 -4.19 15.90 -27.67
C LEU A 17 -3.38 17.19 -27.72
N ILE A 18 -2.46 17.41 -26.77
CA ILE A 18 -1.80 18.71 -26.62
C ILE A 18 -0.84 18.99 -27.78
N ALA A 19 0.05 18.06 -28.11
CA ALA A 19 1.07 18.23 -29.13
C ALA A 19 0.49 18.46 -30.54
N PRO A 20 -0.56 17.74 -31.01
CA PRO A 20 -1.23 18.05 -32.27
C PRO A 20 -1.84 19.45 -32.29
N LEU A 21 -2.51 19.88 -31.22
CA LEU A 21 -3.10 21.22 -31.12
C LEU A 21 -2.04 22.33 -31.08
N GLU A 22 -0.93 22.09 -30.37
CA GLU A 22 0.21 22.99 -30.38
C GLU A 22 0.86 23.08 -31.76
N LYS A 23 1.00 21.96 -32.46
CA LYS A 23 1.52 21.89 -33.81
C LYS A 23 0.65 22.70 -34.77
N PHE A 24 -0.67 22.50 -34.74
CA PHE A 24 -1.62 23.29 -35.52
C PHE A 24 -1.48 24.80 -35.23
N ARG A 25 -1.36 25.18 -33.96
CA ARG A 25 -1.14 26.59 -33.55
C ARG A 25 0.16 27.16 -34.11
N LYS A 26 1.26 26.40 -34.03
CA LYS A 26 2.59 26.87 -34.43
C LYS A 26 2.73 26.91 -35.96
N GLU A 27 2.32 25.85 -36.64
CA GLU A 27 2.55 25.69 -38.08
C GLU A 27 1.47 26.36 -38.92
N GLN A 28 0.20 26.09 -38.66
CA GLN A 28 -0.90 26.56 -39.52
C GLN A 28 -1.25 28.02 -39.19
N ILE A 29 -1.56 28.32 -37.92
CA ILE A 29 -1.88 29.69 -37.49
C ILE A 29 -0.63 30.59 -37.61
N GLY A 30 0.56 30.05 -37.31
CA GLY A 30 1.82 30.78 -37.49
C GLY A 30 2.08 31.17 -38.95
N ALA A 31 1.90 30.25 -39.90
CA ALA A 31 2.07 30.54 -41.32
C ALA A 31 1.07 31.60 -41.82
N ALA A 32 -0.20 31.53 -41.40
CA ALA A 32 -1.18 32.56 -41.77
C ALA A 32 -0.84 33.94 -41.18
N LYS A 33 -0.27 33.99 -39.97
CA LYS A 33 0.23 35.24 -39.38
C LYS A 33 1.38 35.84 -40.17
N GLU A 34 2.32 35.03 -40.67
CA GLU A 34 3.39 35.56 -41.53
C GLU A 34 2.88 35.96 -42.92
N GLY A 35 1.92 35.22 -43.49
CA GLY A 35 1.22 35.64 -44.70
C GLY A 35 0.58 37.02 -44.54
N LYS A 36 -0.07 37.26 -43.39
CA LYS A 36 -0.62 38.58 -43.05
C LYS A 36 0.46 39.66 -43.02
N LYS A 37 1.59 39.43 -42.35
CA LYS A 37 2.68 40.43 -42.29
C LYS A 37 3.25 40.75 -43.67
N LYS A 38 3.40 39.75 -44.54
CA LYS A 38 3.84 39.96 -45.94
C LYS A 38 2.81 40.81 -46.69
N PHE A 39 1.53 40.46 -46.60
CA PHE A 39 0.44 41.23 -47.20
C PHE A 39 0.42 42.69 -46.70
N ASP A 40 0.46 42.92 -45.38
CA ASP A 40 0.44 44.27 -44.79
C ASP A 40 1.63 45.10 -45.31
N LYS A 41 2.83 44.51 -45.37
CA LYS A 41 4.05 45.16 -45.87
C LYS A 41 3.97 45.55 -47.35
N GLU A 42 3.53 44.64 -48.22
CA GLU A 42 3.41 44.94 -49.65
C GLU A 42 2.24 45.91 -49.92
N SER A 43 1.19 45.88 -49.10
CA SER A 43 0.11 46.88 -49.12
C SER A 43 0.62 48.29 -48.84
N GLU A 44 1.40 48.47 -47.77
CA GLU A 44 1.98 49.77 -47.42
C GLU A 44 2.89 50.32 -48.53
N LYS A 45 3.74 49.47 -49.13
CA LYS A 45 4.61 49.87 -50.25
C LYS A 45 3.82 50.27 -51.49
N TYR A 46 2.81 49.49 -51.86
CA TYR A 46 1.98 49.77 -53.01
C TYR A 46 1.25 51.11 -52.85
N TYR A 47 0.57 51.32 -51.72
CA TYR A 47 -0.14 52.58 -51.48
C TYR A 47 0.79 53.79 -51.36
N SER A 48 1.97 53.64 -50.75
CA SER A 48 2.98 54.70 -50.71
C SER A 48 3.50 55.06 -52.11
N THR A 49 3.71 54.06 -52.96
CA THR A 49 4.17 54.26 -54.36
C THR A 49 3.06 54.88 -55.20
N LEU A 50 1.82 54.44 -55.01
CA LEU A 50 0.63 54.98 -55.67
C LEU A 50 0.47 56.47 -55.36
N GLU A 51 0.57 56.87 -54.10
CA GLU A 51 0.49 58.27 -53.68
C GLU A 51 1.58 59.13 -54.33
N LYS A 52 2.83 58.63 -54.38
CA LYS A 52 3.93 59.33 -55.06
C LYS A 52 3.68 59.46 -56.56
N HIS A 53 3.15 58.43 -57.18
CA HIS A 53 2.84 58.40 -58.60
C HIS A 53 1.72 59.39 -58.96
N LEU A 54 0.64 59.42 -58.17
CA LEU A 54 -0.47 60.37 -58.34
C LEU A 54 -0.05 61.84 -58.18
N ASN A 55 0.96 62.11 -57.33
CA ASN A 55 1.50 63.44 -57.12
C ASN A 55 2.60 63.83 -58.14
N LEU A 56 2.93 62.96 -59.10
CA LEU A 56 3.98 63.21 -60.07
C LEU A 56 3.52 64.21 -61.14
N SER A 57 4.27 65.29 -61.32
CA SER A 57 3.95 66.28 -62.36
C SER A 57 4.20 65.73 -63.76
N ALA A 58 3.21 65.89 -64.65
CA ALA A 58 3.33 65.59 -66.08
C ALA A 58 4.42 66.40 -66.83
N LYS A 59 5.03 67.40 -66.18
CA LYS A 59 6.14 68.19 -66.74
C LYS A 59 7.52 67.56 -66.50
N LYS A 60 7.58 66.41 -65.81
CA LYS A 60 8.85 65.67 -65.61
C LYS A 60 9.34 65.08 -66.93
N LYS A 61 10.63 64.72 -66.96
CA LYS A 61 11.22 64.06 -68.15
C LYS A 61 10.49 62.74 -68.40
N GLU A 62 10.29 62.41 -69.67
CA GLU A 62 9.61 61.17 -70.09
C GLU A 62 10.20 59.91 -69.44
N SER A 63 11.53 59.80 -69.35
CA SER A 63 12.18 58.67 -68.70
C SER A 63 11.79 58.51 -67.22
N HIS A 64 11.59 59.63 -66.51
CA HIS A 64 11.15 59.60 -65.11
C HIS A 64 9.68 59.17 -64.98
N LEU A 65 8.83 59.48 -65.96
CA LEU A 65 7.44 59.04 -65.98
C LEU A 65 7.38 57.53 -66.21
N GLN A 66 8.12 57.02 -67.21
CA GLN A 66 8.20 55.58 -67.51
C GLN A 66 8.77 54.75 -66.35
N ASP A 67 9.78 55.26 -65.65
CA ASP A 67 10.32 54.60 -64.45
C ASP A 67 9.27 54.53 -63.32
N ALA A 68 8.46 55.58 -63.16
CA ALA A 68 7.38 55.60 -62.16
C ALA A 68 6.25 54.62 -62.51
N ASP A 69 5.87 54.54 -63.80
CA ASP A 69 4.87 53.59 -64.32
C ASP A 69 5.33 52.14 -64.07
N THR A 70 6.59 51.84 -64.42
CA THR A 70 7.16 50.50 -64.21
C THR A 70 7.22 50.14 -62.73
N GLN A 71 7.55 51.11 -61.87
CA GLN A 71 7.62 50.90 -60.43
C GLN A 71 6.23 50.66 -59.81
N ILE A 72 5.19 51.40 -60.21
CA ILE A 72 3.84 51.18 -59.69
C ILE A 72 3.27 49.84 -60.14
N ASP A 73 3.51 49.44 -61.40
CA ASP A 73 3.07 48.13 -61.92
C ASP A 73 3.71 46.98 -61.15
N ARG A 74 5.00 47.12 -60.82
CA ARG A 74 5.72 46.12 -60.02
C ARG A 74 5.16 46.01 -58.60
N GLU A 75 4.97 47.13 -57.90
CA GLU A 75 4.42 47.10 -56.54
C GLU A 75 2.97 46.63 -56.52
N HIS A 76 2.18 46.93 -57.56
CA HIS A 76 0.82 46.41 -57.73
C HIS A 76 0.82 44.89 -57.87
N GLN A 77 1.72 44.31 -58.69
CA GLN A 77 1.86 42.85 -58.79
C GLN A 77 2.26 42.21 -57.46
N ASN A 78 3.25 42.77 -56.76
CA ASN A 78 3.68 42.26 -55.45
C ASN A 78 2.54 42.25 -54.42
N PHE A 79 1.78 43.35 -54.36
CA PHE A 79 0.60 43.47 -53.50
C PHE A 79 -0.47 42.44 -53.86
N TYR A 80 -0.77 42.29 -55.15
CA TYR A 80 -1.78 41.35 -55.62
C TYR A 80 -1.41 39.89 -55.30
N GLU A 81 -0.16 39.50 -55.56
CA GLU A 81 0.36 38.17 -55.24
C GLU A 81 0.30 37.91 -53.73
N ALA A 82 0.80 38.83 -52.90
CA ALA A 82 0.75 38.70 -51.44
C ALA A 82 -0.69 38.63 -50.90
N SER A 83 -1.63 39.33 -51.54
CA SER A 83 -3.06 39.28 -51.20
C SER A 83 -3.66 37.90 -51.45
N LEU A 84 -3.40 37.32 -52.64
CA LEU A 84 -3.89 35.99 -52.99
C LEU A 84 -3.29 34.90 -52.10
N GLU A 85 -1.98 34.97 -51.84
CA GLU A 85 -1.30 34.05 -50.91
C GLU A 85 -1.90 34.13 -49.50
N TYR A 86 -2.18 35.33 -49.00
CA TYR A 86 -2.77 35.49 -47.67
C TYR A 86 -4.19 34.94 -47.60
N VAL A 87 -5.04 35.24 -48.59
CA VAL A 87 -6.41 34.66 -48.68
C VAL A 87 -6.37 33.13 -48.73
N PHE A 88 -5.46 32.57 -49.54
CA PHE A 88 -5.24 31.12 -49.59
C PHE A 88 -4.85 30.55 -48.23
N LYS A 89 -3.91 31.19 -47.51
CA LYS A 89 -3.50 30.74 -46.18
C LYS A 89 -4.62 30.82 -45.14
N ILE A 90 -5.46 31.84 -45.19
CA ILE A 90 -6.65 31.93 -44.33
C ILE A 90 -7.59 30.76 -44.62
N GLN A 91 -7.88 30.49 -45.89
CA GLN A 91 -8.75 29.39 -46.29
C GLN A 91 -8.19 28.04 -45.84
N GLU A 92 -6.89 27.82 -46.01
CA GLU A 92 -6.21 26.61 -45.56
C GLU A 92 -6.38 26.39 -44.05
N VAL A 93 -6.19 27.42 -43.23
CA VAL A 93 -6.42 27.33 -41.78
C VAL A 93 -7.89 27.04 -41.44
N GLN A 94 -8.84 27.67 -42.15
CA GLN A 94 -10.27 27.46 -41.91
C GLN A 94 -10.74 26.05 -42.23
N GLU A 95 -10.17 25.42 -43.26
CA GLU A 95 -10.49 24.03 -43.60
C GLU A 95 -9.74 23.04 -42.70
N ARG A 96 -8.44 23.26 -42.47
CA ARG A 96 -7.62 22.39 -41.59
C ARG A 96 -8.14 22.31 -40.17
N LYS A 97 -8.59 23.44 -39.59
CA LYS A 97 -9.09 23.45 -38.20
C LYS A 97 -10.24 22.45 -37.97
N LYS A 98 -11.03 22.15 -39.02
CA LYS A 98 -12.22 21.30 -38.91
C LYS A 98 -11.85 19.85 -38.56
N PHE A 99 -10.71 19.37 -39.05
CA PHE A 99 -10.26 18.00 -38.79
C PHE A 99 -9.05 17.95 -37.84
N GLU A 100 -8.08 18.85 -37.95
CA GLU A 100 -6.89 18.85 -37.07
C GLU A 100 -7.23 19.15 -35.59
N PHE A 101 -8.42 19.68 -35.30
CA PHE A 101 -8.94 19.82 -33.93
C PHE A 101 -9.75 18.60 -33.47
N VAL A 102 -10.54 18.02 -34.38
CA VAL A 102 -11.50 16.96 -34.05
C VAL A 102 -10.81 15.60 -33.93
N GLU A 103 -9.82 15.31 -34.79
CA GLU A 103 -9.10 14.04 -34.76
C GLU A 103 -8.37 13.79 -33.43
N PRO A 104 -7.59 14.74 -32.87
CA PRO A 104 -6.95 14.56 -31.56
C PRO A 104 -7.96 14.34 -30.42
N LEU A 105 -9.08 15.09 -30.45
CA LEU A 105 -10.15 14.94 -29.46
C LEU A 105 -10.83 13.58 -29.55
N LEU A 106 -11.13 13.11 -30.76
CA LEU A 106 -11.73 11.80 -30.98
C LEU A 106 -10.80 10.69 -30.48
N ALA A 107 -9.52 10.76 -30.83
CA ALA A 107 -8.52 9.80 -30.39
C ALA A 107 -8.40 9.76 -28.85
N PHE A 108 -8.38 10.94 -28.22
CA PHE A 108 -8.33 11.05 -26.76
C PHE A 108 -9.58 10.47 -26.08
N LEU A 109 -10.78 10.81 -26.56
CA LEU A 109 -12.04 10.27 -26.03
C LEU A 109 -12.13 8.76 -26.20
N HIS A 110 -11.68 8.23 -27.33
CA HIS A 110 -11.62 6.80 -27.55
C HIS A 110 -10.69 6.12 -26.53
N GLY A 111 -9.49 6.65 -26.32
CA GLY A 111 -8.57 6.16 -25.29
C GLY A 111 -9.16 6.21 -23.88
N LEU A 112 -9.86 7.29 -23.54
CA LEU A 112 -10.56 7.41 -22.25
C LEU A 112 -11.64 6.34 -22.08
N PHE A 113 -12.49 6.11 -23.07
CA PHE A 113 -13.55 5.10 -22.97
C PHE A 113 -13.00 3.69 -22.87
N THR A 114 -11.96 3.36 -23.64
CA THR A 114 -11.30 2.06 -23.54
C THR A 114 -10.68 1.88 -22.14
N PHE A 115 -10.04 2.90 -21.58
CA PHE A 115 -9.50 2.85 -20.22
C PHE A 115 -10.56 2.55 -19.16
N TYR A 116 -11.68 3.27 -19.19
CA TYR A 116 -12.76 3.02 -18.23
C TYR A 116 -13.40 1.65 -18.41
N HIS A 117 -13.52 1.18 -19.66
CA HIS A 117 -14.05 -0.14 -19.96
C HIS A 117 -13.14 -1.24 -19.41
N GLU A 118 -11.84 -1.20 -19.68
CA GLU A 118 -10.90 -2.19 -19.16
C GLU A 118 -10.76 -2.11 -17.64
N GLY A 119 -10.79 -0.91 -17.06
CA GLY A 119 -10.81 -0.74 -15.61
C GLY A 119 -12.03 -1.38 -14.96
N TYR A 120 -13.18 -1.33 -15.63
CA TYR A 120 -14.39 -2.03 -15.20
C TYR A 120 -14.25 -3.54 -15.33
N GLU A 121 -13.76 -4.06 -16.46
CA GLU A 121 -13.53 -5.50 -16.65
C GLU A 121 -12.58 -6.06 -15.59
N LEU A 122 -11.47 -5.37 -15.32
CA LEU A 122 -10.54 -5.75 -14.26
C LEU A 122 -11.22 -5.77 -12.88
N ALA A 123 -12.03 -4.76 -12.57
CA ALA A 123 -12.76 -4.73 -11.30
C ALA A 123 -13.72 -5.92 -11.15
N GLN A 124 -14.33 -6.38 -12.25
CA GLN A 124 -15.16 -7.58 -12.28
C GLN A 124 -14.34 -8.85 -12.04
N GLU A 125 -13.16 -8.98 -12.67
CA GLU A 125 -12.24 -10.11 -12.43
C GLU A 125 -11.81 -10.21 -10.96
N PHE A 126 -11.68 -9.08 -10.26
CA PHE A 126 -11.34 -9.03 -8.84
C PHE A 126 -12.52 -9.21 -7.88
N ALA A 127 -13.77 -9.14 -8.37
CA ALA A 127 -14.98 -9.29 -7.57
C ALA A 127 -15.03 -10.58 -6.71
N PRO A 128 -14.71 -11.79 -7.23
CA PRO A 128 -14.74 -13.02 -6.42
C PRO A 128 -13.74 -12.98 -5.26
N TYR A 129 -12.55 -12.43 -5.48
CA TYR A 129 -11.54 -12.28 -4.42
C TYR A 129 -12.01 -11.33 -3.32
N LYS A 130 -12.62 -10.20 -3.70
CA LYS A 130 -13.23 -9.25 -2.76
C LYS A 130 -14.32 -9.92 -1.93
N GLN A 131 -15.20 -10.70 -2.56
CA GLN A 131 -16.28 -11.41 -1.87
C GLN A 131 -15.74 -12.47 -0.92
N GLN A 132 -14.74 -13.25 -1.34
CA GLN A 132 -14.09 -14.24 -0.48
C GLN A 132 -13.42 -13.58 0.74
N LEU A 133 -12.76 -12.45 0.54
CA LEU A 133 -12.16 -11.68 1.64
C LEU A 133 -13.21 -11.19 2.63
N GLN A 134 -14.36 -10.70 2.15
CA GLN A 134 -15.47 -10.29 3.00
C GLN A 134 -16.01 -11.46 3.83
N PHE A 135 -16.18 -12.63 3.21
CA PHE A 135 -16.62 -13.83 3.91
C PHE A 135 -15.62 -14.29 4.98
N ASN A 136 -14.33 -14.37 4.63
CA ASN A 136 -13.27 -14.74 5.56
C ASN A 136 -13.19 -13.78 6.75
N LEU A 137 -13.35 -12.48 6.51
CA LEU A 137 -13.38 -11.46 7.56
C LEU A 137 -14.57 -11.65 8.50
N GLN A 138 -15.75 -11.94 7.96
CA GLN A 138 -16.93 -12.20 8.76
C GLN A 138 -16.79 -13.47 9.61
N ASN A 139 -16.24 -14.54 9.05
CA ASN A 139 -15.96 -15.76 9.80
C ASN A 139 -14.96 -15.53 10.94
N THR A 140 -13.90 -14.74 10.68
CA THR A 140 -12.91 -14.39 11.69
C THR A 140 -13.57 -13.63 12.86
N ARG A 141 -14.47 -12.69 12.57
CA ARG A 141 -15.24 -11.97 13.60
C ARG A 141 -16.16 -12.91 14.39
N ASN A 142 -16.90 -13.78 13.71
CA ASN A 142 -17.80 -14.72 14.36
C ASN A 142 -17.05 -15.70 15.27
N ASN A 143 -15.90 -16.20 14.81
CA ASN A 143 -15.03 -17.08 15.59
C ASN A 143 -14.51 -16.37 16.84
N PHE A 144 -14.03 -15.13 16.69
CA PHE A 144 -13.59 -14.32 17.82
C PHE A 144 -14.70 -14.13 18.86
N GLU A 145 -15.90 -13.72 18.46
CA GLU A 145 -17.02 -13.52 19.38
C GLU A 145 -17.42 -14.82 20.09
N SER A 146 -17.46 -15.94 19.36
CA SER A 146 -17.77 -17.26 19.94
C SER A 146 -16.73 -17.67 21.00
N THR A 147 -15.44 -17.63 20.65
CA THR A 147 -14.36 -17.97 21.57
C THR A 147 -14.31 -17.02 22.75
N ARG A 148 -14.54 -15.71 22.55
CA ARG A 148 -14.60 -14.72 23.62
C ARG A 148 -15.68 -15.07 24.63
N GLN A 149 -16.88 -15.42 24.17
CA GLN A 149 -17.98 -15.83 25.06
C GLN A 149 -17.66 -17.12 25.81
N GLU A 150 -17.04 -18.10 25.16
CA GLU A 150 -16.66 -19.35 25.81
C GLU A 150 -15.60 -19.13 26.90
N VAL A 151 -14.57 -18.33 26.60
CA VAL A 151 -13.53 -17.94 27.56
C VAL A 151 -14.13 -17.13 28.72
N GLU A 152 -15.07 -16.24 28.45
CA GLU A 152 -15.77 -15.47 29.49
C GLU A 152 -16.59 -16.39 30.42
N ARG A 153 -17.32 -17.37 29.87
CA ARG A 153 -18.04 -18.37 30.67
C ARG A 153 -17.09 -19.22 31.51
N LEU A 154 -15.96 -19.66 30.93
CA LEU A 154 -14.94 -20.41 31.65
C LEU A 154 -14.34 -19.59 32.81
N MET A 155 -14.01 -18.33 32.55
CA MET A 155 -13.51 -17.41 33.58
C MET A 155 -14.50 -17.28 34.74
N GLN A 156 -15.79 -17.08 34.46
CA GLN A 156 -16.80 -16.96 35.52
C GLN A 156 -16.92 -18.26 36.33
N ARG A 157 -16.92 -19.42 35.67
CA ARG A 157 -16.94 -20.73 36.34
C ARG A 157 -15.74 -20.92 37.26
N MET A 158 -14.54 -20.54 36.80
CA MET A 158 -13.32 -20.64 37.61
C MET A 158 -13.33 -19.69 38.80
N LYS A 159 -13.88 -18.48 38.65
CA LYS A 159 -14.07 -17.54 39.78
C LYS A 159 -15.05 -18.06 40.82
N SER A 160 -16.10 -18.78 40.41
CA SER A 160 -17.11 -19.35 41.31
C SER A 160 -16.76 -20.74 41.86
N ALA A 161 -15.70 -21.37 41.36
CA ALA A 161 -15.30 -22.71 41.80
C ALA A 161 -14.83 -22.66 43.27
N SER A 162 -15.19 -23.67 44.05
CA SER A 162 -14.70 -23.81 45.44
C SER A 162 -13.17 -23.92 45.45
N GLN A 163 -12.50 -23.45 46.51
CA GLN A 163 -11.04 -23.58 46.67
C GLN A 163 -10.55 -25.05 46.62
N ASP A 164 -11.44 -26.01 46.89
CA ASP A 164 -11.15 -27.45 46.79
C ASP A 164 -11.32 -28.02 45.37
N TYR A 165 -11.69 -27.21 44.38
CA TYR A 165 -11.79 -27.64 42.98
C TYR A 165 -10.39 -27.93 42.43
N ARG A 166 -10.09 -29.22 42.21
CA ARG A 166 -8.87 -29.67 41.55
C ARG A 166 -9.21 -30.03 40.10
N PRO A 167 -8.62 -29.37 39.10
CA PRO A 167 -8.81 -29.77 37.71
C PRO A 167 -8.29 -31.20 37.49
N PRO A 168 -8.78 -31.93 36.47
CA PRO A 168 -8.24 -33.24 36.12
C PRO A 168 -6.74 -33.12 35.85
N SER A 169 -5.94 -33.79 36.69
CA SER A 169 -4.49 -33.85 36.57
C SER A 169 -4.09 -35.25 36.12
N GLN A 170 -3.05 -35.36 35.29
CA GLN A 170 -2.45 -36.65 34.95
C GLN A 170 -1.77 -37.30 36.17
N TRP A 171 -1.38 -36.48 37.16
CA TRP A 171 -0.80 -36.93 38.41
C TRP A 171 -1.87 -37.04 39.50
N THR A 172 -1.73 -38.06 40.34
CA THR A 172 -2.67 -38.30 41.46
C THR A 172 -2.61 -37.18 42.48
N MET A 173 -1.42 -36.63 42.71
CA MET A 173 -1.22 -35.41 43.50
C MET A 173 -0.15 -34.58 42.84
N GLU A 174 -0.34 -33.27 42.82
CA GLU A 174 0.66 -32.32 42.39
C GLU A 174 0.55 -31.05 43.23
N GLY A 175 1.66 -30.33 43.34
CA GLY A 175 1.68 -29.06 44.06
C GLY A 175 3.10 -28.66 44.44
N TYR A 176 3.21 -27.47 45.01
CA TYR A 176 4.49 -27.01 45.53
C TYR A 176 4.70 -27.55 46.93
N LEU A 177 5.90 -28.09 47.17
CA LEU A 177 6.35 -28.51 48.48
C LEU A 177 7.71 -27.88 48.78
N TYR A 178 7.99 -27.65 50.05
CA TYR A 178 9.32 -27.23 50.50
C TYR A 178 10.09 -28.43 50.98
N ILE A 179 11.28 -28.64 50.41
CA ILE A 179 12.14 -29.78 50.71
C ILE A 179 13.37 -29.30 51.45
N GLN A 180 13.71 -29.99 52.53
CA GLN A 180 14.87 -29.65 53.35
C GLN A 180 16.15 -30.18 52.72
N GLU A 181 16.98 -29.26 52.24
CA GLU A 181 18.33 -29.58 51.76
C GLU A 181 19.37 -29.24 52.83
N LYS A 182 20.32 -30.15 53.03
CA LYS A 182 21.49 -29.93 53.87
C LYS A 182 22.45 -28.96 53.17
N ARG A 183 22.85 -27.91 53.87
CA ARG A 183 23.89 -26.96 53.44
C ARG A 183 25.08 -27.00 54.41
N PRO A 184 26.28 -26.54 54.00
CA PRO A 184 27.46 -26.55 54.87
C PRO A 184 27.29 -25.86 56.24
N LEU A 185 26.39 -24.87 56.32
CA LEU A 185 26.10 -24.08 57.54
C LEU A 185 24.62 -24.20 57.97
N GLY A 186 24.02 -25.37 57.83
CA GLY A 186 22.68 -25.66 58.35
C GLY A 186 21.76 -26.29 57.33
N PHE A 187 20.47 -25.94 57.38
CA PHE A 187 19.45 -26.47 56.48
C PHE A 187 18.72 -25.34 55.77
N ALA A 188 18.38 -25.56 54.50
CA ALA A 188 17.52 -24.66 53.74
C ALA A 188 16.26 -25.40 53.30
N TRP A 189 15.14 -24.67 53.25
CA TRP A 189 13.89 -25.15 52.67
C TRP A 189 13.78 -24.60 51.27
N ILE A 190 13.82 -25.48 50.27
CA ILE A 190 13.77 -25.10 48.86
C ILE A 190 12.43 -25.51 48.29
N LYS A 191 11.81 -24.60 47.52
CA LYS A 191 10.50 -24.83 46.92
C LYS A 191 10.65 -25.67 45.65
N HIS A 192 10.06 -26.84 45.67
CA HIS A 192 9.98 -27.76 44.52
C HIS A 192 8.53 -27.87 44.05
N TYR A 193 8.33 -28.03 42.75
CA TYR A 193 7.08 -28.54 42.22
C TYR A 193 7.16 -30.06 42.24
N CYS A 194 6.24 -30.68 42.96
CA CYS A 194 6.25 -32.11 43.21
C CYS A 194 5.03 -32.77 42.59
N THR A 195 5.23 -33.89 41.93
CA THR A 195 4.16 -34.71 41.35
C THR A 195 4.26 -36.14 41.85
N TYR A 196 3.12 -36.76 42.08
CA TYR A 196 3.01 -38.16 42.48
C TYR A 196 2.02 -38.89 41.55
N ASP A 197 2.50 -39.96 40.95
CA ASP A 197 1.67 -40.87 40.16
C ASP A 197 1.45 -42.19 40.92
N LYS A 198 0.19 -42.49 41.24
CA LYS A 198 -0.19 -43.72 41.94
C LYS A 198 0.04 -44.99 41.10
N GLY A 199 -0.01 -44.90 39.77
CA GLY A 199 0.18 -46.03 38.87
C GLY A 199 1.63 -46.53 38.88
N THR A 200 2.58 -45.60 38.74
CA THR A 200 4.03 -45.90 38.77
C THR A 200 4.64 -45.83 40.16
N LYS A 201 3.93 -45.26 41.14
CA LYS A 201 4.43 -44.88 42.47
C LYS A 201 5.62 -43.92 42.42
N ALA A 202 5.85 -43.25 41.29
CA ALA A 202 6.93 -42.30 41.14
C ALA A 202 6.56 -40.97 41.80
N PHE A 203 7.45 -40.47 42.65
CA PHE A 203 7.42 -39.10 43.18
C PHE A 203 8.53 -38.30 42.51
N THR A 204 8.15 -37.26 41.77
CA THR A 204 9.08 -36.44 40.98
C THR A 204 9.09 -35.02 41.49
N MET A 205 10.28 -34.46 41.61
CA MET A 205 10.52 -33.11 42.11
C MET A 205 11.29 -32.30 41.08
N SER A 206 10.88 -31.06 40.86
CA SER A 206 11.61 -30.09 40.04
C SER A 206 11.74 -28.75 40.77
N ILE A 207 12.94 -28.18 40.73
CA ILE A 207 13.21 -26.87 41.35
C ILE A 207 12.41 -25.79 40.61
N SER A 208 11.64 -25.00 41.35
CA SER A 208 10.69 -24.00 40.84
C SER A 208 11.34 -22.74 40.23
N GLU A 209 12.67 -22.60 40.18
CA GLU A 209 13.33 -21.37 39.74
C GLU A 209 13.53 -21.28 38.22
N ALA A 210 12.94 -20.25 37.62
CA ALA A 210 12.80 -20.03 36.19
C ALA A 210 14.10 -19.73 35.39
N LYS A 211 15.29 -20.02 35.93
CA LYS A 211 16.58 -19.70 35.26
C LYS A 211 17.63 -20.82 35.23
N SER A 212 17.34 -21.99 35.77
CA SER A 212 18.23 -23.16 35.65
C SER A 212 17.41 -24.31 35.11
N GLY A 213 17.87 -24.99 34.05
CA GLY A 213 17.29 -26.25 33.58
C GLY A 213 17.27 -27.25 34.73
N GLY A 214 16.15 -27.24 35.48
CA GLY A 214 16.11 -27.72 36.86
C GLY A 214 16.44 -29.19 36.92
N LYS A 215 17.29 -29.58 37.88
CA LYS A 215 17.51 -30.99 38.18
C LYS A 215 16.17 -31.61 38.55
N VAL A 216 15.66 -32.50 37.70
CA VAL A 216 14.47 -33.30 37.98
C VAL A 216 14.94 -34.57 38.67
N VAL A 217 14.45 -34.80 39.87
CA VAL A 217 14.76 -35.99 40.66
C VAL A 217 13.47 -36.80 40.77
N SER A 218 13.53 -38.09 40.42
CA SER A 218 12.40 -39.01 40.52
C SER A 218 12.80 -40.16 41.45
N ILE A 219 11.96 -40.44 42.44
CA ILE A 219 12.17 -41.45 43.46
C ILE A 219 10.91 -42.32 43.61
N ILE A 220 11.07 -43.53 44.14
CA ILE A 220 9.96 -44.41 44.51
C ILE A 220 9.84 -44.41 46.05
N PRO A 221 8.83 -43.72 46.62
CA PRO A 221 8.58 -43.73 48.04
C PRO A 221 8.24 -45.13 48.55
N LYS A 222 8.91 -45.56 49.61
CA LYS A 222 8.61 -46.77 50.39
C LYS A 222 7.58 -46.48 51.47
N SER A 223 7.75 -45.39 52.21
CA SER A 223 6.83 -44.96 53.26
C SER A 223 6.72 -43.44 53.31
N CYS A 224 5.58 -42.93 53.79
CA CYS A 224 5.33 -41.51 54.02
C CYS A 224 4.74 -41.35 55.41
N ILE A 225 5.45 -40.62 56.28
CA ILE A 225 5.11 -40.53 57.71
C ILE A 225 4.87 -39.06 58.07
N ARG A 226 3.64 -38.74 58.47
CA ARG A 226 3.30 -37.42 59.00
C ARG A 226 3.95 -37.22 60.37
N ARG A 227 4.69 -36.13 60.54
CA ARG A 227 5.33 -35.78 61.82
C ARG A 227 4.33 -35.15 62.79
N LYS A 228 4.53 -35.38 64.09
CA LYS A 228 3.84 -34.63 65.16
C LYS A 228 4.46 -33.24 65.30
N THR A 229 3.63 -32.24 65.53
CA THR A 229 4.00 -30.80 65.55
C THR A 229 5.16 -30.48 66.50
N ASP A 230 5.32 -31.25 67.58
CA ASP A 230 6.33 -30.98 68.61
C ASP A 230 7.77 -31.37 68.22
N SER A 231 7.94 -32.02 67.05
CA SER A 231 9.25 -32.50 66.57
C SER A 231 9.98 -31.54 65.63
N ILE A 232 9.28 -30.51 65.13
CA ILE A 232 9.83 -29.48 64.24
C ILE A 232 8.95 -28.22 64.32
N ASP A 233 9.56 -27.03 64.39
CA ASP A 233 8.83 -25.74 64.39
C ASP A 233 8.33 -25.35 62.98
N LYS A 234 7.57 -26.25 62.35
CA LYS A 234 6.94 -26.10 61.04
C LYS A 234 5.61 -26.90 61.00
N ARG A 235 4.62 -26.41 60.26
CA ARG A 235 3.32 -27.06 60.10
C ARG A 235 3.31 -27.97 58.87
N PHE A 236 2.44 -28.98 58.88
CA PHE A 236 2.19 -29.89 57.73
C PHE A 236 3.41 -30.65 57.20
N CYS A 237 4.35 -31.01 58.09
CA CYS A 237 5.55 -31.74 57.73
C CYS A 237 5.33 -33.25 57.66
N PHE A 238 5.95 -33.89 56.67
CA PHE A 238 6.03 -35.33 56.56
C PHE A 238 7.39 -35.75 56.02
N ASP A 239 7.80 -36.97 56.34
CA ASP A 239 9.03 -37.58 55.84
C ASP A 239 8.69 -38.64 54.79
N ILE A 240 9.48 -38.66 53.71
CA ILE A 240 9.44 -39.72 52.70
C ILE A 240 10.67 -40.63 52.90
N GLU A 241 10.44 -41.94 52.99
CA GLU A 241 11.50 -42.95 52.94
C GLU A 241 11.59 -43.50 51.50
N VAL A 242 12.80 -43.62 50.94
CA VAL A 242 13.02 -44.09 49.56
C VAL A 242 13.56 -45.52 49.56
N ALA A 243 13.14 -46.35 48.60
CA ALA A 243 13.44 -47.78 48.60
C ALA A 243 14.93 -48.15 48.32
N GLU A 244 15.71 -47.31 47.64
CA GLU A 244 17.01 -47.72 47.06
C GLU A 244 18.28 -47.15 47.71
N ARG A 245 18.20 -46.36 48.78
CA ARG A 245 19.36 -46.01 49.62
C ARG A 245 18.95 -45.93 51.08
N PHE A 246 19.74 -46.52 51.98
CA PHE A 246 19.65 -46.37 53.43
C PHE A 246 20.01 -44.94 53.90
N GLU A 247 19.44 -43.92 53.26
CA GLU A 247 19.56 -42.51 53.62
C GLU A 247 18.15 -41.93 53.74
N ILE A 248 17.75 -41.61 54.97
CA ILE A 248 16.54 -40.84 55.23
C ILE A 248 16.82 -39.39 54.80
N LEU A 249 16.45 -39.04 53.59
CA LEU A 249 16.40 -37.66 53.11
C LEU A 249 15.24 -37.60 52.13
N GLU A 250 14.12 -36.98 52.50
CA GLU A 250 13.99 -35.54 52.49
C GLU A 250 12.84 -35.12 53.41
N ARG A 251 13.04 -34.11 54.25
CA ARG A 251 11.92 -33.54 55.01
C ARG A 251 11.11 -32.70 54.04
N VAL A 252 9.81 -32.93 53.98
CA VAL A 252 8.91 -32.24 53.07
C VAL A 252 7.84 -31.50 53.84
N ILE A 253 7.63 -30.24 53.49
CA ILE A 253 6.61 -29.35 54.06
C ILE A 253 5.61 -29.00 52.95
N PHE A 254 4.32 -29.13 53.27
CA PHE A 254 3.22 -28.52 52.51
C PHE A 254 3.14 -27.01 52.76
#